data_AF-A0A3N5SX85-F1
#
_entry.id   AF-A0A3N5SX85-F1
#
_cell.length_a   1.000
_cell.length_b   1.000
_cell.length_c   1.000
_cell.angle_alpha   90.00
_cell.angle_beta   90.00
_cell.angle_gamma   90.00
#
_symmetry.space_group_name_H-M   'P 1'
#
loop_
_entity.id
_entity.type
_entity.pdbx_description
1 polymer ?
#
loop_
_entity_poly.entity_id
_entity_poly.type
_entity_poly.pdbx_seq_one_letter_code
_entity_poly.pdbx_strand_id
1 'polypeptide(L)'
;MDLKQWRCKNDHALGMIRINGDGSPQLMLYRHAVDLSAEHPAEVDLMIGPLVGRMPVRCDICDDVRVWDVSVEALADLIRGLKRKQLMQLQLRLSQGRMKPRRAG
;
A
#
# COMPACT_ATOMS: atom_id res chain seq x y z
N MET A 1 -9.80 13.35 11.30
CA MET A 1 -8.81 12.41 10.74
C MET A 1 -8.44 12.93 9.37
N ASP A 2 -7.19 13.31 9.15
CA ASP A 2 -6.75 13.76 7.83
C ASP A 2 -6.65 12.56 6.89
N LEU A 3 -7.59 12.48 5.95
CA LEU A 3 -7.61 11.49 4.88
C LEU A 3 -7.06 12.15 3.63
N LYS A 4 -5.89 11.70 3.16
CA LYS A 4 -5.28 12.22 1.92
C LYS A 4 -5.63 11.31 0.76
N GLN A 5 -6.25 11.84 -0.28
CA GLN A 5 -6.55 11.06 -1.48
C GLN A 5 -5.27 10.74 -2.26
N TRP A 6 -5.20 9.51 -2.75
CA TRP A 6 -4.17 9.06 -3.68
C TRP A 6 -4.76 9.02 -5.08
N ARG A 7 -4.11 9.68 -6.04
CA ARG A 7 -4.71 10.00 -7.35
C ARG A 7 -3.82 9.57 -8.52
N CYS A 8 -4.44 9.27 -9.65
CA CYS A 8 -3.72 9.09 -10.92
C CYS A 8 -3.16 10.44 -11.43
N LYS A 9 -2.44 10.45 -12.55
CA LYS A 9 -1.93 11.71 -13.14
C LYS A 9 -3.04 12.64 -13.66
N ASN A 10 -4.21 12.08 -13.96
CA ASN A 10 -5.39 12.81 -14.44
C ASN A 10 -6.37 13.15 -13.29
N ASP A 11 -5.87 13.21 -12.06
CA ASP A 11 -6.62 13.58 -10.86
C ASP A 11 -7.75 12.63 -10.43
N HIS A 12 -8.01 11.50 -11.09
CA HIS A 12 -8.98 10.51 -10.58
C HIS A 12 -8.49 9.83 -9.29
N ALA A 13 -9.40 9.62 -8.33
CA ALA A 13 -9.09 8.98 -7.06
C ALA A 13 -8.87 7.47 -7.22
N LEU A 14 -7.70 6.99 -6.76
CA LEU A 14 -7.31 5.58 -6.75
C LEU A 14 -7.35 4.96 -5.36
N GLY A 15 -7.42 5.80 -4.32
CA GLY A 15 -7.47 5.35 -2.94
C GLY A 15 -7.38 6.48 -1.92
N MET A 16 -7.28 6.12 -0.65
CA MET A 16 -7.10 7.05 0.47
C MET A 16 -5.95 6.62 1.36
N ILE A 17 -5.13 7.58 1.76
CA ILE A 17 -4.10 7.42 2.79
C ILE A 17 -4.69 7.93 4.09
N ARG A 18 -4.69 7.08 5.12
CA ARG A 18 -5.06 7.43 6.49
C ARG A 18 -3.90 7.17 7.44
N ILE A 19 -3.85 7.91 8.54
CA ILE A 19 -2.97 7.59 9.67
C ILE A 19 -3.71 6.64 10.60
N ASN A 20 -3.13 5.47 10.87
CA ASN A 20 -3.67 4.49 11.81
C ASN A 20 -3.51 4.97 13.27
N GLY A 21 -4.20 4.32 14.20
CA GLY A 21 -4.12 4.65 15.63
C GLY A 21 -2.72 4.49 16.25
N ASP A 22 -1.80 3.80 15.58
CA ASP A 22 -0.40 3.66 15.96
C ASP A 22 0.53 4.67 15.25
N GLY A 23 -0.02 5.60 14.47
CA GLY A 23 0.73 6.61 13.72
C GLY A 23 1.24 6.15 12.35
N SER A 24 1.03 4.88 11.97
CA SER A 24 1.49 4.38 10.67
C SER A 24 0.58 4.82 9.52
N PRO A 25 1.12 5.24 8.36
CA PRO A 25 0.31 5.53 7.17
C PRO A 25 -0.20 4.23 6.54
N GLN A 26 -1.51 4.17 6.29
CA GLN A 26 -2.18 3.07 5.61
C GLN A 26 -2.85 3.56 4.34
N LEU A 27 -2.53 2.90 3.22
CA LEU A 27 -3.26 3.09 1.97
C LEU A 27 -4.44 2.13 1.90
N MET A 28 -5.62 2.68 1.64
CA MET A 28 -6.81 1.99 1.22
C MET A 28 -6.93 2.17 -0.28
N LEU A 29 -6.84 1.08 -1.04
CA LEU A 29 -7.01 1.11 -2.48
C LEU A 29 -8.45 0.82 -2.84
N TYR A 30 -8.92 1.53 -3.87
CA TYR A 30 -10.17 1.22 -4.52
C TYR A 30 -9.93 0.19 -5.62
N ARG A 31 -10.79 -0.82 -5.71
CA ARG A 31 -10.75 -1.82 -6.80
C ARG A 31 -10.96 -1.20 -8.19
N HIS A 32 -11.76 -0.14 -8.22
CA HIS A 32 -12.14 0.66 -9.37
C HIS A 32 -11.92 2.12 -9.00
N ALA A 33 -11.49 2.99 -9.92
CA ALA A 33 -11.42 4.41 -9.61
C ALA A 33 -12.84 4.92 -9.39
N VAL A 34 -13.01 5.76 -8.37
CA VAL A 34 -14.33 6.25 -7.96
C VAL A 34 -14.43 7.72 -8.30
N ASP A 35 -15.49 8.09 -9.01
CA ASP A 35 -15.89 9.50 -9.11
C ASP A 35 -16.57 9.91 -7.81
N LEU A 36 -15.82 10.63 -6.97
CA LEU A 36 -16.32 11.13 -5.69
C LEU A 36 -17.27 12.33 -5.84
N SER A 37 -17.44 12.87 -7.06
CA SER A 37 -18.38 13.95 -7.34
C SER A 37 -19.74 13.45 -7.82
N ALA A 38 -19.89 12.15 -8.08
CA ALA A 38 -21.15 11.55 -8.49
C ALA A 38 -22.18 11.55 -7.34
N GLU A 39 -23.46 11.67 -7.68
CA GLU A 39 -24.57 11.66 -6.72
C GLU A 39 -24.63 10.36 -5.91
N HIS A 40 -24.19 9.25 -6.52
CA HIS A 40 -24.10 7.92 -5.88
C HIS A 40 -22.76 7.25 -6.26
N PRO A 41 -21.68 7.45 -5.48
CA PRO A 41 -20.39 6.82 -5.73
C PRO A 41 -20.48 5.28 -5.63
N ALA A 42 -19.74 4.57 -6.49
CA ALA A 42 -19.70 3.10 -6.47
C ALA A 42 -19.19 2.54 -5.13
N GLU A 43 -19.70 1.36 -4.74
CA GLU A 43 -19.26 0.68 -3.52
C GLU A 43 -17.76 0.35 -3.57
N VAL A 44 -17.07 0.64 -2.47
CA VAL A 44 -15.62 0.50 -2.37
C VAL A 44 -15.25 -0.92 -1.94
N ASP A 45 -14.86 -1.74 -2.91
CA ASP A 45 -14.10 -2.96 -2.63
C ASP A 45 -12.69 -2.57 -2.15
N LEU A 46 -12.47 -2.71 -0.83
CA LEU A 46 -11.23 -2.37 -0.14
C LEU A 46 -10.16 -3.45 -0.36
N MET A 47 -9.07 -3.09 -1.05
CA MET A 47 -7.85 -3.90 -0.99
C MET A 47 -6.88 -3.29 0.05
N ILE A 48 -6.75 -3.94 1.20
CA ILE A 48 -5.70 -3.64 2.18
C ILE A 48 -4.43 -4.35 1.70
N GLY A 49 -3.62 -3.67 0.89
CA GLY A 49 -2.44 -4.27 0.25
C GLY A 49 -1.32 -4.58 1.25
N PRO A 50 -0.82 -5.83 1.35
CA PRO A 50 0.33 -6.17 2.19
C PRO A 50 1.67 -6.34 1.45
N LEU A 51 2.71 -5.78 2.08
CA LEU A 51 4.12 -6.17 2.24
C LEU A 51 5.05 -6.52 1.05
N VAL A 52 4.58 -6.81 -0.15
CA VAL A 52 5.49 -7.12 -1.28
C VAL A 52 5.59 -5.88 -2.17
N GLY A 53 6.73 -5.20 -2.05
CA GLY A 53 6.99 -3.89 -2.63
C GLY A 53 6.65 -3.80 -4.11
N ARG A 54 6.06 -2.66 -4.47
CA ARG A 54 5.61 -2.26 -5.80
C ARG A 54 4.39 -2.99 -6.31
N MET A 55 3.23 -2.36 -6.15
CA MET A 55 2.00 -2.79 -6.78
C MET A 55 1.56 -1.77 -7.85
N PRO A 56 1.47 -2.17 -9.13
CA PRO A 56 0.88 -1.32 -10.15
C PRO A 56 -0.64 -1.23 -9.95
N VAL A 57 -1.16 -0.01 -9.89
CA VAL A 57 -2.59 0.28 -9.82
C VAL A 57 -2.97 1.03 -11.09
N ARG A 58 -3.89 0.45 -11.85
CA ARG A 58 -4.42 1.04 -13.08
C ARG A 58 -5.68 1.83 -12.76
N CYS A 59 -5.77 3.05 -13.28
CA CYS A 59 -7.01 3.82 -13.31
C CYS A 59 -7.91 3.25 -14.40
N ASP A 60 -9.12 2.84 -14.06
CA ASP A 60 -10.13 2.38 -15.03
C ASP A 60 -10.82 3.51 -15.80
N ILE A 61 -10.70 4.76 -15.35
CA ILE A 61 -11.24 5.93 -16.08
C ILE A 61 -10.31 6.37 -17.23
N CYS A 62 -8.99 6.40 -17.00
CA CYS A 62 -8.04 6.97 -17.97
C CYS A 62 -6.84 6.08 -18.31
N ASP A 63 -6.85 4.82 -17.85
CA ASP A 63 -5.80 3.81 -18.06
C ASP A 63 -4.39 4.17 -17.52
N ASP A 64 -4.22 5.31 -16.86
CA ASP A 64 -2.94 5.66 -16.21
C ASP A 64 -2.59 4.63 -15.14
N VAL A 65 -1.31 4.24 -15.09
CA VAL A 65 -0.80 3.28 -14.12
C VAL A 65 0.10 4.00 -13.12
N ARG A 66 -0.31 3.96 -11.84
CA ARG A 66 0.49 4.44 -10.71
C ARG A 66 1.04 3.25 -9.94
N VAL A 67 2.31 3.29 -9.60
CA VAL A 67 2.93 2.27 -8.75
C VAL A 67 2.81 2.72 -7.30
N TRP A 68 2.21 1.87 -6.46
CA TRP A 68 2.29 1.98 -5.02
C TRP A 68 3.59 1.36 -4.53
N ASP A 69 4.42 2.13 -3.83
CA ASP A 69 5.66 1.66 -3.22
C ASP A 69 5.73 2.12 -1.75
N VAL A 70 6.42 1.35 -0.91
CA VAL A 70 6.63 1.73 0.49
C VAL A 70 7.70 2.82 0.55
N SER A 71 7.40 3.97 1.15
CA SER A 71 8.40 5.02 1.34
C SER A 71 9.44 4.60 2.40
N VAL A 72 10.64 5.19 2.34
CA VAL A 72 11.70 4.90 3.31
C VAL A 72 11.26 5.28 4.73
N GLU A 73 10.54 6.38 4.86
CA GLU A 73 10.00 6.89 6.12
C GLU A 73 8.97 5.92 6.71
N ALA A 74 8.00 5.48 5.90
CA ALA A 74 7.00 4.51 6.33
C ALA A 74 7.65 3.17 6.73
N LEU A 75 8.68 2.72 6.00
CA LEU A 75 9.46 1.54 6.37
C LEU A 75 10.19 1.73 7.70
N ALA A 76 10.79 2.90 7.94
CA ALA A 76 11.46 3.21 9.20
C ALA A 76 10.48 3.18 10.38
N ASP A 77 9.29 3.75 10.21
CA ASP A 77 8.25 3.74 11.25
C ASP A 77 7.76 2.32 11.56
N LEU A 78 7.56 1.48 10.52
CA LEU A 78 7.23 0.06 10.70
C LEU A 78 8.31 -0.68 11.49
N ILE A 79 9.59 -0.43 11.20
CA ILE A 79 10.71 -1.03 11.92
C ILE A 79 10.76 -0.56 13.39
N ARG A 80 10.54 0.74 13.65
CA ARG A 80 10.49 1.30 15.02
C ARG A 80 9.38 0.70 15.87
N GLY A 81 8.24 0.37 15.25
CA GLY A 81 7.11 -0.28 15.93
C GLY A 81 7.32 -1.76 16.28
N LEU A 82 8.39 -2.40 15.79
CA LEU A 82 8.62 -3.82 16.05
C LEU A 82 9.01 -4.10 17.50
N LYS A 83 8.38 -5.12 18.09
CA LYS A 83 8.84 -5.69 19.37
C LYS A 83 10.15 -6.44 19.18
N ARG A 84 10.93 -6.60 20.26
CA ARG A 84 12.24 -7.29 20.25
C ARG A 84 12.23 -8.63 19.51
N LYS A 85 11.20 -9.46 19.71
CA LYS A 85 11.05 -10.76 19.03
C LYS A 85 10.91 -10.59 17.51
N GLN A 86 10.15 -9.60 17.05
CA GLN A 86 9.94 -9.31 15.63
C GLN A 86 11.21 -8.73 14.99
N LEU A 87 11.94 -7.87 15.72
CA LEU A 87 13.22 -7.32 15.27
C LEU A 87 14.27 -8.43 15.07
N MET A 88 14.37 -9.38 16.00
CA MET A 88 15.24 -10.55 15.85
C MET A 88 14.87 -11.40 14.63
N GLN A 89 13.57 -11.62 14.40
CA GLN A 89 13.10 -12.36 13.21
C GLN A 89 13.43 -11.62 11.91
N LEU A 90 13.27 -10.29 11.89
CA LEU A 90 13.65 -9.45 10.76
C LEU A 90 15.15 -9.58 10.48
N GLN A 91 16.00 -9.43 11.50
CA GLN A 91 17.45 -9.54 11.37
C GLN A 91 17.88 -10.90 10.82
N LEU A 92 17.29 -12.00 11.33
CA LEU A 92 17.56 -13.35 10.83
C LEU A 92 17.15 -13.53 9.36
N ARG A 93 16.00 -12.97 8.95
CA ARG A 93 15.54 -13.03 7.56
C ARG A 93 16.45 -12.24 6.62
N LEU A 94 16.93 -11.08 7.07
CA LEU A 94 17.85 -10.25 6.29
C LEU A 94 19.22 -10.91 6.11
N SER A 95 19.74 -11.61 7.14
CA SER A 95 21.02 -12.30 7.05
C SER A 95 20.98 -13.57 6.17
N GLN A 96 19.82 -14.18 5.98
CA GLN A 96 19.64 -15.36 5.13
C GLN A 96 19.57 -15.03 3.62
N GLY A 97 19.46 -13.76 3.23
CA GLY A 97 19.28 -13.34 1.84
C GLY A 97 17.93 -13.79 1.23
N ARG A 98 17.67 -13.44 -0.04
CA ARG A 98 16.46 -13.93 -0.73
C ARG A 98 16.56 -15.43 -0.93
N MET A 99 15.67 -16.21 -0.29
CA MET A 99 15.47 -17.61 -0.68
C MET A 99 15.04 -17.64 -2.15
N LYS A 100 15.90 -18.16 -3.03
CA LYS A 100 15.48 -18.50 -4.40
C LYS A 100 14.40 -19.58 -4.27
N PRO A 101 13.23 -19.42 -4.92
CA PRO A 101 12.26 -20.51 -4.96
C PRO A 101 12.95 -21.74 -5.57
N ARG A 102 12.88 -22.87 -4.88
CA ARG A 102 13.28 -24.17 -5.43
C ARG A 102 12.48 -24.37 -6.71
N ARG A 103 13.16 -24.44 -7.86
CA ARG A 103 12.53 -24.91 -9.10
C ARG A 103 12.09 -26.35 -8.82
N ALA A 104 10.78 -26.60 -8.80
CA ALA A 104 10.25 -27.94 -8.93
C ALA A 104 10.65 -28.42 -10.33
N GLY A 105 11.43 -29.48 -10.40
CA GLY A 105 11.76 -30.19 -11.64
C GLY A 105 10.66 -31.16 -12.01
#